data_AF-A0A2A2G8D3-F1
#
_entry.id   AF-A0A2A2G8D3-F1
#
_cell.length_a   1.000
_cell.length_b   1.000
_cell.length_c   1.000
_cell.angle_alpha   90.00
_cell.angle_beta   90.00
_cell.angle_gamma   90.00
#
_symmetry.space_group_name_H-M   'P 1'
#
loop_
_entity.id
_entity.type
_entity.pdbx_description
1 polymer ?
#
loop_
_entity_poly.entity_id
_entity_poly.type
_entity_poly.pdbx_seq_one_letter_code
_entity_poly.pdbx_strand_id
1 'polypeptide(L)' 'MGNDDQKRTERELAELVRKTCIEAARDGFKDASISGLCTEGAMEAAISSIQRLDLERIIQKK' A
#
# COMPACT_ATOMS: atom_id res chain seq x y z
N MET A 1 -9.64 -19.00 -25.97
CA MET A 1 -9.48 -17.61 -25.51
C MET A 1 -10.26 -17.47 -24.22
N GLY A 2 -9.61 -17.61 -23.06
CA GLY A 2 -10.35 -17.66 -21.79
C GLY A 2 -9.50 -18.21 -20.65
N ASN A 3 -8.52 -17.42 -20.22
CA ASN A 3 -7.87 -17.50 -18.90
C ASN A 3 -6.81 -16.38 -18.76
N ASP A 4 -6.28 -15.90 -19.88
CA ASP A 4 -5.18 -14.92 -19.88
C ASP A 4 -5.64 -13.49 -19.56
N ASP A 5 -6.87 -13.12 -19.93
CA ASP A 5 -7.43 -11.81 -19.59
C ASP A 5 -7.77 -11.70 -18.10
N GLN A 6 -8.34 -12.76 -17.50
CA GLN A 6 -8.62 -12.80 -16.06
C GLN A 6 -7.34 -12.79 -15.22
N LYS A 7 -6.30 -13.55 -15.62
CA LYS A 7 -4.99 -13.51 -14.97
C LYS A 7 -4.30 -12.15 -15.08
N ARG A 8 -4.47 -11.43 -16.20
CA ARG A 8 -3.95 -10.07 -16.34
C ARG A 8 -4.63 -9.12 -15.36
N THR A 9 -5.94 -9.19 -15.22
CA THR A 9 -6.67 -8.37 -14.25
C THR A 9 -6.29 -8.69 -12.80
N GLU A 10 -6.09 -9.96 -12.46
CA GLU A 10 -5.59 -10.36 -11.13
C GLU A 10 -4.16 -9.83 -10.86
N ARG A 11 -3.29 -9.88 -11.88
CA ARG A 11 -1.93 -9.34 -11.79
C ARG A 11 -1.94 -7.82 -11.65
N GLU A 12 -2.75 -7.11 -12.44
CA GLU A 12 -2.91 -5.65 -12.35
C GLU A 12 -3.44 -5.23 -10.99
N LEU A 13 -4.41 -5.96 -10.44
CA LEU A 13 -4.93 -5.74 -9.10
C LEU A 13 -3.84 -5.96 -8.03
N ALA A 14 -3.08 -7.05 -8.12
CA ALA A 14 -1.97 -7.31 -7.20
C ALA A 14 -0.87 -6.25 -7.27
N GLU A 15 -0.57 -5.74 -8.48
CA GLU A 15 0.37 -4.64 -8.68
C GLU A 15 -0.14 -3.32 -8.09
N LEU A 16 -1.45 -3.03 -8.22
CA LEU A 16 -2.10 -1.88 -7.61
C LEU A 16 -2.04 -1.94 -6.07
N VAL A 17 -2.37 -3.09 -5.48
CA VAL A 17 -2.28 -3.30 -4.03
C VAL A 17 -0.84 -3.11 -3.56
N ARG A 18 0.14 -3.74 -4.24
CA ARG A 18 1.56 -3.60 -3.90
C ARG A 18 2.02 -2.14 -3.96
N LYS A 19 1.65 -1.41 -5.01
CA LYS A 19 1.98 0.01 -5.17
C LYS A 19 1.40 0.82 -4.01
N THR A 20 0.13 0.60 -3.69
CA THR A 20 -0.57 1.34 -2.62
C THR A 20 0.06 1.07 -1.24
N CYS A 21 0.44 -0.18 -0.95
CA CYS A 21 1.17 -0.51 0.29
C CYS A 21 2.52 0.20 0.39
N ILE A 22 3.29 0.26 -0.71
CA ILE A 22 4.59 0.94 -0.74
C ILE A 22 4.42 2.45 -0.54
N GLU A 23 3.41 3.06 -1.17
CA GLU A 23 3.10 4.49 -1.00
C GLU A 23 2.71 4.79 0.45
N ALA A 24 1.78 4.03 1.03
CA ALA A 24 1.35 4.19 2.42
C ALA A 24 2.52 4.04 3.42
N ALA A 25 3.41 3.07 3.19
CA ALA A 25 4.59 2.88 4.02
C ALA A 25 5.53 4.09 3.97
N ARG A 26 5.79 4.61 2.76
CA ARG A 26 6.66 5.78 2.55
C ARG A 26 6.07 7.02 3.20
N ASP A 27 4.78 7.26 3.02
CA ASP A 27 4.10 8.43 3.57
C ASP A 27 4.09 8.36 5.11
N GLY A 28 3.72 7.21 5.69
CA GLY A 28 3.75 7.01 7.14
C GLY A 28 5.15 7.20 7.76
N PHE A 29 6.18 6.64 7.12
CA PHE A 29 7.56 6.82 7.57
C PHE A 29 7.99 8.29 7.49
N LYS A 30 7.69 8.94 6.37
CA LYS A 30 8.10 10.33 6.11
C LYS A 30 7.41 11.29 7.09
N ASP A 31 6.11 11.14 7.30
CA ASP A 31 5.35 11.99 8.20
C ASP A 31 5.84 11.84 9.65
N ALA A 32 6.10 10.62 10.10
CA ALA A 32 6.67 10.35 11.41
C ALA A 32 8.10 10.91 11.55
N SER A 33 8.93 10.76 10.51
CA SER A 33 10.30 11.31 10.50
C SER A 33 10.29 12.84 10.59
N ILE A 34 9.42 13.51 9.83
CA ILE A 34 9.23 14.97 9.87
C ILE A 34 8.71 15.41 11.24
N SER A 35 7.90 14.57 11.88
CA SER A 35 7.38 14.81 13.24
C SER A 35 8.41 14.56 14.34
N GLY A 36 9.65 14.20 14.00
CA GLY A 36 10.77 14.06 14.93
C GLY A 36 10.86 12.69 15.60
N LEU A 37 10.15 11.67 15.11
CA LEU A 37 10.33 10.31 15.62
C LEU A 37 11.69 9.75 15.23
N CYS A 38 12.23 8.87 16.08
CA CYS A 38 13.38 8.05 15.72
C CYS A 38 13.02 7.09 14.58
N THR A 39 14.04 6.49 13.95
CA THR A 39 13.86 5.55 12.83
C THR A 39 12.94 4.37 13.16
N GLU A 40 13.01 3.83 14.38
CA GLU A 40 12.14 2.73 14.83
C GLU A 40 10.68 3.19 14.94
N GLY A 41 10.44 4.35 15.54
CA GLY A 41 9.09 4.93 15.60
C GLY A 41 8.52 5.28 14.22
N ALA A 42 9.37 5.79 13.31
CA ALA A 42 8.98 6.03 11.93
C ALA A 42 8.67 4.72 11.16
N MET A 43 9.41 3.64 11.45
CA MET A 43 9.14 2.30 10.91
C MET A 43 7.78 1.76 11.40
N GLU A 44 7.46 1.91 12.68
CA GLU A 44 6.16 1.51 13.23
C GLU A 44 5.00 2.32 12.62
N ALA A 45 5.21 3.62 12.38
CA ALA A 45 4.24 4.47 11.70
C ALA A 45 4.02 4.06 10.23
N ALA A 46 5.09 3.64 9.54
CA ALA A 46 5.00 3.08 8.19
C ALA A 46 4.11 1.82 8.17
N ILE A 47 4.37 0.87 9.07
CA ILE A 47 3.59 -0.38 9.19
C ILE A 47 2.12 -0.05 9.53
N SER A 48 1.89 0.84 10.48
CA SER A 48 0.55 1.29 10.87
C SER A 48 -0.21 1.90 9.70
N SER A 49 0.47 2.62 8.82
CA SER A 49 -0.13 3.24 7.63
C SER A 49 -0.57 2.19 6.61
N ILE A 50 0.23 1.13 6.40
CA ILE A 50 -0.16 -0.03 5.57
C ILE A 50 -1.39 -0.73 6.17
N GLN A 51 -1.40 -0.97 7.48
CA GLN A 51 -2.51 -1.65 8.18
C GLN A 51 -3.84 -0.89 8.13
N ARG A 52 -3.79 0.43 7.94
CA ARG A 52 -4.97 1.30 7.83
C ARG A 52 -5.53 1.42 6.41
N LEU A 53 -4.89 0.80 5.42
CA LEU A 53 -5.38 0.82 4.05
C LEU A 53 -6.75 0.14 3.94
N ASP A 54 -7.69 0.85 3.34
CA ASP A 54 -9.01 0.32 3.00
C ASP A 54 -8.90 -0.49 1.70
N LEU A 55 -8.75 -1.81 1.85
CA LEU A 55 -8.61 -2.73 0.72
C LEU A 55 -9.86 -2.74 -0.17
N GLU A 56 -11.06 -2.57 0.39
CA GLU A 56 -12.30 -2.56 -0.40
C GLU A 56 -12.32 -1.37 -1.35
N ARG A 57 -11.87 -0.20 -0.90
CA ARG A 57 -11.70 0.97 -1.78
C ARG A 57 -10.61 0.76 -2.83
N ILE A 58 -9.52 0.08 -2.49
CA ILE A 58 -8.41 -0.16 -3.42
C ILE A 58 -8.84 -1.12 -4.53
N ILE A 59 -9.53 -2.21 -4.19
CA ILE A 59 -9.96 -3.21 -5.18
C ILE A 59 -11.14 -2.74 -6.04
N GLN A 60 -11.94 -1.78 -5.56
CA GLN A 60 -13.03 -1.17 -6.34
C GLN A 60 -12.57 -0.06 -7.29
N LYS A 61 -11.31 0.39 -7.16
CA LYS A 61 -10.73 1.44 -8.02
C LYS A 61 -10.41 0.85 -9.40
N LYS A 62 -11.44 0.73 -10.24
CA LYS A 62 -11.32 0.42 -11.67
C LYS A 62 -11.01 1.66 -12.49
#